data_AF-A0A948B0W0-F1
#
_entry.id   AF-A0A948B0W0-F1
#
_cell.length_a   1.000
_cell.length_b   1.000
_cell.length_c   1.000
_cell.angle_alpha   90.00
_cell.angle_beta   90.00
_cell.angle_gamma   90.00
#
_symmetry.space_group_name_H-M   'P 1'
#
loop_
_entity.id
_entity.type
_entity.pdbx_description
1 polymer ?
#
loop_
_entity_poly.entity_id
_entity_poly.type
_entity_poly.pdbx_seq_one_letter_code
_entity_poly.pdbx_strand_id
1 'polypeptide(L)'
;MEKRALKPYIVLIGLFVLTSLALALTVNVNISDEAGIVVALPDQVGEWRGEEIRFCQGPTCGKEFVRSALKNLDVCPLCGSPLGSMTLGEKTLLPDDTIILKKKYADPLGQVVFVSIVMSGKERASIHRPQVCLVGQGNEIVRSSVLEVPLEHREPLDIMVLNMLSRYQMPDGQPREVLHYYAYWFVGKGRETPYHVQRMIWMATDRIFHNVSHRWAYIAVNGMRQAGSEEYLEQIKNFVHDLYPQMAITPRG
;
A
#
# COMPACT_ATOMS: atom_id res chain seq x y z
N MET A 1 57.31 7.05 -23.46
CA MET A 1 56.40 6.05 -22.84
C MET A 1 56.25 6.40 -21.38
N GLU A 2 55.17 7.09 -21.03
CA GLU A 2 54.85 7.48 -19.67
C GLU A 2 54.50 6.22 -18.86
N LYS A 3 55.34 5.86 -17.88
CA LYS A 3 55.07 4.72 -16.99
C LYS A 3 53.92 5.10 -16.07
N ARG A 4 52.67 4.81 -16.47
CA ARG A 4 51.52 4.91 -15.56
C ARG A 4 51.82 4.07 -14.33
N ALA A 5 51.90 4.70 -13.17
CA ALA A 5 52.15 4.01 -11.91
C ALA A 5 51.04 2.97 -11.67
N LEU A 6 51.40 1.69 -11.59
CA LEU A 6 50.46 0.58 -11.33
C LEU A 6 49.92 0.59 -9.89
N LYS A 7 50.65 1.25 -8.99
CA LYS A 7 50.41 1.32 -7.54
C LYS A 7 49.01 1.83 -7.15
N PRO A 8 48.48 2.94 -7.70
CA PRO A 8 47.11 3.38 -7.43
C PRO A 8 46.05 2.34 -7.84
N TYR A 9 46.24 1.61 -8.94
CA TYR A 9 45.28 0.59 -9.37
C TYR A 9 45.24 -0.61 -8.43
N ILE A 10 46.39 -1.05 -7.91
CA ILE A 10 46.46 -2.15 -6.95
C ILE A 10 45.78 -1.77 -5.63
N VAL A 11 45.98 -0.53 -5.16
CA VAL A 11 45.31 -0.01 -3.95
C VAL A 11 43.80 0.05 -4.16
N LEU A 12 43.35 0.54 -5.32
CA LEU A 12 41.93 0.63 -5.66
C LEU A 12 41.27 -0.76 -5.73
N ILE A 13 41.93 -1.71 -6.40
CA ILE A 13 41.46 -3.10 -6.49
C ILE A 13 41.42 -3.73 -5.09
N GLY A 14 42.45 -3.52 -4.27
CA GLY A 14 42.49 -3.99 -2.89
C GLY A 14 41.32 -3.44 -2.05
N LEU A 15 41.02 -2.14 -2.17
CA LEU A 15 39.88 -1.52 -1.50
C LEU A 15 38.54 -2.07 -2.00
N PHE A 16 38.38 -2.26 -3.32
CA PHE A 16 37.16 -2.85 -3.88
C PHE A 16 36.97 -4.30 -3.40
N VAL A 17 38.02 -5.11 -3.38
CA VAL A 17 37.97 -6.49 -2.91
C VAL A 17 37.64 -6.53 -1.42
N LEU A 18 38.32 -5.73 -0.58
CA LEU A 18 38.04 -5.66 0.86
C LEU A 18 36.62 -5.20 1.16
N THR A 19 36.14 -4.17 0.46
CA THR A 19 34.77 -3.66 0.62
C THR A 19 33.75 -4.70 0.15
N SER A 20 34.01 -5.39 -0.97
CA SER A 20 33.14 -6.47 -1.46
C SER A 20 33.12 -7.66 -0.51
N LEU A 21 34.27 -8.02 0.07
CA LEU A 21 34.36 -9.09 1.06
C LEU A 21 33.63 -8.71 2.36
N ALA A 22 33.80 -7.48 2.82
CA ALA A 22 33.07 -6.96 3.97
C ALA A 22 31.56 -6.99 3.72
N LEU A 23 31.08 -6.51 2.57
CA LEU A 23 29.67 -6.58 2.20
C LEU A 23 29.16 -8.04 2.09
N ALA A 24 29.93 -8.94 1.49
CA ALA A 24 29.55 -10.34 1.31
C ALA A 24 29.50 -11.13 2.63
N LEU A 25 30.38 -10.81 3.59
CA LEU A 25 30.54 -11.57 4.82
C LEU A 25 29.83 -10.96 6.04
N THR A 26 29.40 -9.69 5.97
CA THR A 26 28.78 -9.01 7.12
C THR A 26 27.30 -8.66 6.93
N VAL A 27 26.78 -8.71 5.70
CA VAL A 27 25.42 -8.24 5.39
C VAL A 27 24.42 -9.38 5.42
N ASN A 28 24.34 -10.08 6.56
CA ASN A 28 23.15 -10.87 6.87
C ASN A 28 22.15 -9.96 7.59
N VAL A 29 21.22 -9.40 6.83
CA VAL A 29 20.19 -8.50 7.36
C VAL A 29 19.09 -9.33 8.00
N ASN A 30 18.80 -9.08 9.26
CA ASN A 30 17.69 -9.75 9.95
C ASN A 30 16.36 -9.21 9.42
N ILE A 31 15.58 -10.07 8.79
CA ILE A 31 14.22 -9.74 8.34
C ILE A 31 13.28 -9.92 9.53
N SER A 32 12.58 -8.85 9.89
CA SER A 32 11.57 -8.85 10.94
C SER A 32 10.19 -8.81 10.30
N ASP A 33 9.30 -9.70 10.75
CA ASP A 33 7.91 -9.78 10.26
C ASP A 33 6.99 -8.67 10.79
N GLU A 34 7.53 -7.71 11.55
CA GLU A 34 6.75 -6.65 12.18
C GLU A 34 6.52 -5.45 11.24
N ALA A 35 5.27 -5.23 10.82
CA ALA A 35 4.86 -4.09 9.99
C ALA A 35 4.24 -2.92 10.78
N GLY A 36 4.28 -2.96 12.12
CA GLY A 36 3.67 -1.95 12.99
C GLY A 36 2.13 -1.96 13.03
N ILE A 37 1.48 -2.87 12.29
CA ILE A 37 0.03 -3.06 12.29
C ILE A 37 -0.34 -4.54 12.37
N VAL A 38 -1.54 -4.83 12.86
CA VAL A 38 -2.24 -6.09 12.64
C VAL A 38 -2.77 -6.11 11.20
N VAL A 39 -2.48 -7.18 10.47
CA VAL A 39 -2.88 -7.34 9.05
C VAL A 39 -4.32 -7.80 8.97
N ALA A 40 -5.24 -6.97 9.43
CA ALA A 40 -6.66 -7.25 9.41
C ALA A 40 -7.40 -5.93 9.16
N LEU A 41 -8.43 -6.00 8.33
CA LEU A 41 -9.40 -4.92 8.20
C LEU A 41 -10.62 -5.28 9.04
N PRO A 42 -11.11 -4.40 9.94
CA PRO A 42 -12.25 -4.69 10.79
C PRO A 42 -13.56 -4.84 9.98
N ASP A 43 -14.57 -5.51 10.53
CA ASP A 43 -15.90 -5.61 9.89
C ASP A 43 -16.73 -4.34 10.10
N GLN A 44 -16.33 -3.47 11.03
CA GLN A 44 -17.00 -2.22 11.34
C GLN A 44 -15.99 -1.11 11.67
N VAL A 45 -16.25 0.10 11.19
CA VAL A 45 -15.46 1.32 11.46
C VAL A 45 -16.45 2.44 11.73
N GLY A 46 -16.68 2.79 13.00
CA GLY A 46 -17.80 3.67 13.36
C GLY A 46 -19.12 3.15 12.79
N GLU A 47 -19.82 3.99 12.01
CA GLU A 47 -21.07 3.63 11.32
C GLU A 47 -20.88 2.82 10.03
N TRP A 48 -19.62 2.62 9.58
CA TRP A 48 -19.31 1.96 8.34
C TRP A 48 -19.27 0.45 8.50
N ARG A 49 -20.01 -0.28 7.65
CA ARG A 49 -19.98 -1.75 7.59
C ARG A 49 -19.07 -2.23 6.47
N GLY A 50 -18.09 -3.04 6.83
CA GLY A 50 -17.08 -3.60 5.94
C GLY A 50 -17.47 -4.98 5.39
N GLU A 51 -17.29 -5.15 4.09
CA GLU A 51 -17.45 -6.42 3.37
C GLU A 51 -16.12 -6.79 2.70
N GLU A 52 -15.60 -7.97 3.02
CA GLU A 52 -14.42 -8.50 2.35
C GLU A 52 -14.64 -8.69 0.85
N ILE A 53 -13.65 -8.30 0.05
CA ILE A 53 -13.67 -8.49 -1.40
C ILE A 53 -12.78 -9.69 -1.74
N ARG A 54 -13.35 -10.62 -2.50
CA ARG A 54 -12.67 -11.79 -3.06
C ARG A 54 -12.64 -11.71 -4.57
N PHE A 55 -11.54 -12.13 -5.17
CA PHE A 55 -11.31 -12.10 -6.61
C PHE A 55 -11.16 -13.52 -7.15
N CYS A 56 -11.86 -13.81 -8.25
CA CYS A 56 -11.70 -15.07 -8.97
C CYS A 56 -10.30 -15.17 -9.56
N GLN A 57 -9.64 -16.29 -9.30
CA GLN A 57 -8.31 -16.61 -9.82
C GLN A 57 -8.36 -17.37 -11.16
N GLY A 58 -9.56 -17.54 -11.73
CA GLY A 58 -9.75 -18.10 -13.07
C GLY A 58 -9.21 -17.14 -14.14
N PRO A 59 -8.32 -17.57 -15.06
CA PRO A 59 -7.66 -16.69 -16.04
C PRO A 59 -8.59 -15.85 -16.92
N THR A 60 -9.81 -16.33 -17.16
CA THR A 60 -10.80 -15.67 -18.02
C THR A 60 -11.92 -14.98 -17.24
N CYS A 61 -12.14 -15.36 -15.99
CA CYS A 61 -13.29 -14.87 -15.22
C CYS A 61 -13.01 -13.53 -14.56
N GLY A 62 -11.94 -13.42 -13.75
CA GLY A 62 -11.52 -12.18 -13.09
C GLY A 62 -12.57 -11.48 -12.22
N LYS A 63 -13.72 -12.11 -11.95
CA LYS A 63 -14.84 -11.46 -11.26
C LYS A 63 -14.52 -11.24 -9.79
N GLU A 64 -14.93 -10.08 -9.27
CA GLU A 64 -14.90 -9.75 -7.85
C GLU A 64 -16.26 -10.02 -7.18
N PHE A 65 -16.19 -10.35 -5.89
CA PHE A 65 -17.34 -10.66 -5.06
C PHE A 65 -17.15 -10.06 -3.67
N VAL A 66 -18.22 -9.53 -3.10
CA VAL A 66 -18.28 -9.19 -1.67
C VAL A 66 -18.63 -10.43 -0.85
N ARG A 67 -18.17 -10.48 0.41
CA ARG A 67 -18.37 -11.60 1.35
C ARG A 67 -19.82 -12.10 1.40
N SER A 68 -20.78 -11.18 1.55
CA SER A 68 -22.22 -11.50 1.62
C SER A 68 -22.79 -12.17 0.37
N ALA A 69 -22.16 -11.98 -0.80
CA ALA A 69 -22.58 -12.63 -2.04
C ALA A 69 -22.10 -14.09 -2.16
N LEU A 70 -21.25 -14.55 -1.25
CA LEU A 70 -20.58 -15.85 -1.32
C LEU A 70 -21.07 -16.80 -0.23
N LYS A 71 -21.56 -17.97 -0.65
CA LYS A 71 -21.81 -19.11 0.26
C LYS A 71 -20.51 -19.77 0.69
N ASN A 72 -19.59 -19.94 -0.26
CA ASN A 72 -18.24 -20.45 -0.05
C ASN A 72 -17.23 -19.37 -0.43
N LEU A 73 -16.33 -19.07 0.48
CA LEU A 73 -15.32 -18.03 0.35
C LEU A 73 -14.12 -18.50 -0.50
N ASP A 74 -13.99 -19.82 -0.62
CA ASP A 74 -13.05 -20.64 -1.37
C ASP A 74 -13.19 -20.60 -2.90
N VAL A 75 -14.44 -20.55 -3.35
CA VAL A 75 -14.83 -21.06 -4.66
C VAL A 75 -15.71 -20.07 -5.39
N CYS A 76 -15.31 -19.72 -6.61
CA CYS A 76 -16.04 -18.80 -7.47
C CYS A 76 -17.40 -19.42 -7.86
N PRO A 77 -18.52 -18.74 -7.58
CA PRO A 77 -19.85 -19.27 -7.89
C PRO A 77 -20.16 -19.30 -9.41
N LEU A 78 -19.38 -18.60 -10.23
CA LEU A 78 -19.60 -18.50 -11.68
C LEU A 78 -18.85 -19.56 -12.47
N CYS A 79 -17.63 -19.91 -12.06
CA CYS A 79 -16.75 -20.79 -12.84
C CYS A 79 -16.07 -21.89 -12.01
N GLY A 80 -16.30 -21.97 -10.70
CA GLY A 80 -15.72 -22.98 -9.81
C GLY A 80 -14.22 -22.81 -9.51
N SER A 81 -13.55 -21.81 -10.09
CA SER A 81 -12.14 -21.53 -9.79
C SER A 81 -11.94 -21.01 -8.36
N PRO A 82 -10.74 -21.12 -7.78
CA PRO A 82 -10.45 -20.56 -6.47
C PRO A 82 -10.69 -19.05 -6.41
N LEU A 83 -11.11 -18.57 -5.25
CA LEU A 83 -11.14 -17.15 -4.90
C LEU A 83 -9.88 -16.80 -4.09
N GLY A 84 -9.45 -15.54 -4.19
CA GLY A 84 -8.29 -15.01 -3.46
C GLY A 84 -8.52 -13.57 -2.99
N SER A 85 -7.60 -13.05 -2.18
CA SER A 85 -7.68 -11.69 -1.62
C SER A 85 -7.13 -10.59 -2.53
N MET A 86 -6.51 -10.98 -3.65
CA MET A 86 -5.97 -10.10 -4.67
C MET A 86 -6.38 -10.58 -6.06
N THR A 87 -6.34 -9.69 -7.05
CA THR A 87 -6.60 -10.04 -8.44
C THR A 87 -5.56 -11.03 -8.96
N LEU A 88 -5.90 -11.79 -10.01
CA LEU A 88 -4.94 -12.69 -10.65
C LEU A 88 -3.69 -11.93 -11.17
N GLY A 89 -3.89 -10.71 -11.68
CA GLY A 89 -2.79 -9.86 -12.14
C GLY A 89 -1.84 -9.47 -11.01
N GLU A 90 -2.39 -9.05 -9.86
CA GLU A 90 -1.59 -8.78 -8.65
C GLU A 90 -0.85 -10.04 -8.19
N LYS A 91 -1.54 -11.19 -8.12
CA LYS A 91 -0.93 -12.46 -7.71
C LYS A 91 0.22 -12.89 -8.62
N THR A 92 0.12 -12.60 -9.92
CA THR A 92 1.14 -13.00 -10.91
C THR A 92 2.36 -12.07 -10.89
N LEU A 93 2.17 -10.80 -10.55
CA LEU A 93 3.22 -9.78 -10.59
C LEU A 93 3.96 -9.61 -9.25
N LEU A 94 3.30 -9.93 -8.14
CA LEU A 94 3.83 -9.67 -6.80
C LEU A 94 4.52 -10.91 -6.22
N PRO A 95 5.51 -10.72 -5.33
CA PRO A 95 6.10 -11.82 -4.58
C PRO A 95 5.05 -12.65 -3.83
N ASP A 96 5.24 -13.97 -3.77
CA ASP A 96 4.29 -14.94 -3.18
C ASP A 96 3.94 -14.66 -1.71
N ASP A 97 4.83 -13.98 -0.98
CA ASP A 97 4.66 -13.62 0.42
C ASP A 97 4.08 -12.20 0.65
N THR A 98 3.63 -11.55 -0.43
CA THR A 98 2.86 -10.31 -0.37
C THR A 98 1.45 -10.60 0.13
N ILE A 99 1.04 -9.89 1.18
CA ILE A 99 -0.33 -9.99 1.70
C ILE A 99 -1.11 -8.78 1.21
N ILE A 100 -2.25 -9.02 0.56
CA ILE A 100 -3.20 -7.97 0.20
C ILE A 100 -4.55 -8.30 0.80
N LEU A 101 -5.15 -7.32 1.48
CA LEU A 101 -6.52 -7.36 1.95
C LEU A 101 -7.27 -6.20 1.33
N LYS A 102 -8.52 -6.44 0.89
CA LYS A 102 -9.40 -5.40 0.34
C LYS A 102 -10.79 -5.54 0.97
N LYS A 103 -11.35 -4.43 1.44
CA LYS A 103 -12.72 -4.34 1.93
C LYS A 103 -13.45 -3.18 1.29
N LYS A 104 -14.74 -3.39 1.03
CA LYS A 104 -15.70 -2.33 0.71
C LYS A 104 -16.42 -1.95 1.99
N TYR A 105 -16.38 -0.69 2.38
CA TYR A 105 -17.14 -0.16 3.50
C TYR A 105 -18.30 0.68 2.98
N ALA A 106 -19.47 0.53 3.59
CA ALA A 106 -20.63 1.35 3.30
C ALA A 106 -21.19 1.96 4.58
N ASP A 107 -21.58 3.24 4.54
CA ASP A 107 -22.27 3.92 5.63
C ASP A 107 -23.81 3.79 5.49
N PRO A 108 -24.60 4.20 6.51
CA PRO A 108 -26.06 4.16 6.45
C PRO A 108 -26.68 5.08 5.38
N LEU A 109 -25.93 6.06 4.87
CA LEU A 109 -26.35 6.99 3.82
C LEU A 109 -26.06 6.45 2.41
N GLY A 110 -25.43 5.28 2.30
CA GLY A 110 -25.09 4.63 1.04
C GLY A 110 -23.78 5.11 0.42
N GLN A 111 -22.97 5.90 1.13
CA GLN A 111 -21.62 6.24 0.72
C GLN A 111 -20.75 5.00 0.81
N VAL A 112 -19.79 4.88 -0.12
CA VAL A 112 -18.92 3.72 -0.21
C VAL A 112 -17.46 4.16 -0.28
N VAL A 113 -16.62 3.52 0.52
CA VAL A 113 -15.17 3.62 0.43
C VAL A 113 -14.55 2.23 0.29
N PHE A 114 -13.46 2.14 -0.46
CA PHE A 114 -12.67 0.93 -0.60
C PHE A 114 -11.37 1.08 0.16
N VAL A 115 -11.05 0.09 0.98
CA VAL A 115 -9.83 0.09 1.79
C VAL A 115 -8.98 -1.10 1.38
N SER A 116 -7.69 -0.87 1.23
CA SER A 116 -6.71 -1.93 0.99
C SER A 116 -5.53 -1.84 1.93
N ILE A 117 -5.05 -2.99 2.39
CA ILE A 117 -3.74 -3.15 3.02
C ILE A 117 -2.87 -3.96 2.07
N VAL A 118 -1.71 -3.46 1.70
CA VAL A 118 -0.65 -4.22 1.03
C VAL A 118 0.52 -4.32 1.99
N MET A 119 0.86 -5.52 2.41
CA MET A 119 2.04 -5.79 3.21
C MET A 119 3.12 -6.39 2.34
N SER A 120 4.28 -5.73 2.29
CA SER A 120 5.42 -6.22 1.52
C SER A 120 5.86 -7.58 2.04
N GLY A 121 6.31 -8.46 1.17
CA GLY A 121 7.01 -9.68 1.54
C GLY A 121 8.41 -9.42 2.11
N LYS A 122 9.22 -10.48 2.20
CA LYS A 122 10.67 -10.45 2.33
C LYS A 122 11.27 -9.71 1.14
N GLU A 123 10.72 -9.97 -0.04
CA GLU A 123 10.99 -9.19 -1.25
C GLU A 123 10.19 -7.88 -1.24
N ARG A 124 10.91 -6.77 -1.44
CA ARG A 124 10.41 -5.42 -1.18
C ARG A 124 9.71 -4.78 -2.39
N ALA A 125 9.62 -5.51 -3.50
CA ALA A 125 9.06 -5.03 -4.75
C ALA A 125 7.54 -4.77 -4.68
N SER A 126 6.86 -5.28 -3.66
CA SER A 126 5.40 -5.20 -3.55
C SER A 126 4.85 -3.82 -3.19
N ILE A 127 5.69 -2.89 -2.69
CA ILE A 127 5.26 -1.54 -2.32
C ILE A 127 6.15 -0.52 -3.03
N HIS A 128 5.59 0.10 -4.07
CA HIS A 128 6.17 1.24 -4.79
C HIS A 128 5.32 2.50 -4.57
N ARG A 129 5.72 3.60 -5.21
CA ARG A 129 4.98 4.86 -5.20
C ARG A 129 3.61 4.71 -5.90
N PRO A 130 2.46 4.91 -5.22
CA PRO A 130 1.13 4.65 -5.78
C PRO A 130 0.82 5.46 -7.03
N GLN A 131 1.29 6.71 -7.11
CA GLN A 131 1.06 7.61 -8.22
C GLN A 131 1.47 7.01 -9.58
N VAL A 132 2.48 6.14 -9.61
CA VAL A 132 2.93 5.50 -10.86
C VAL A 132 1.86 4.55 -11.40
N CYS A 133 1.36 3.66 -10.55
CA CYS A 133 0.33 2.70 -10.98
C CYS A 133 -1.04 3.36 -11.16
N LEU A 134 -1.39 4.34 -10.31
CA LEU A 134 -2.65 5.07 -10.47
C LEU A 134 -2.70 5.77 -11.84
N VAL A 135 -1.63 6.46 -12.24
CA VAL A 135 -1.54 7.06 -13.58
C VAL A 135 -1.51 6.01 -14.67
N GLY A 136 -0.76 4.91 -14.49
CA GLY A 136 -0.73 3.78 -15.42
C GLY A 136 -2.10 3.10 -15.63
N GLN A 137 -3.00 3.19 -14.64
CA GLN A 137 -4.39 2.72 -14.71
C GLN A 137 -5.34 3.74 -15.35
N GLY A 138 -4.82 4.85 -15.88
CA GLY A 138 -5.60 5.88 -16.58
C GLY A 138 -6.17 6.98 -15.68
N ASN A 139 -5.64 7.16 -14.47
CA ASN A 139 -6.02 8.26 -13.59
C ASN A 139 -5.18 9.51 -13.84
N GLU A 140 -5.82 10.67 -13.84
CA GLU A 140 -5.18 11.98 -13.76
C GLU A 140 -5.15 12.42 -12.29
N ILE A 141 -3.97 12.76 -11.77
CA ILE A 141 -3.81 13.31 -10.42
C ILE A 141 -3.91 14.83 -10.49
N VAL A 142 -5.02 15.38 -10.04
CA VAL A 142 -5.34 16.81 -10.09
C VAL A 142 -4.66 17.58 -8.95
N ARG A 143 -4.63 17.00 -7.75
CA ARG A 143 -4.02 17.60 -6.56
C ARG A 143 -3.44 16.53 -5.65
N SER A 144 -2.37 16.87 -4.95
CA SER A 144 -1.75 16.06 -3.90
C SER A 144 -1.62 16.94 -2.66
N SER A 145 -2.03 16.45 -1.50
CA SER A 145 -1.90 17.16 -0.23
C SER A 145 -1.77 16.18 0.93
N VAL A 146 -1.11 16.61 2.00
CA VAL A 146 -1.14 15.88 3.28
C VAL A 146 -2.38 16.30 4.05
N LEU A 147 -3.07 15.33 4.63
CA LEU A 147 -4.17 15.53 5.57
C LEU A 147 -3.73 14.98 6.93
N GLU A 148 -3.81 15.81 7.96
CA GLU A 148 -3.58 15.40 9.34
C GLU A 148 -4.86 14.78 9.91
N VAL A 149 -4.76 13.53 10.37
CA VAL A 149 -5.85 12.81 11.03
C VAL A 149 -5.55 12.78 12.53
N PRO A 150 -6.36 13.45 13.37
CA PRO A 150 -6.16 13.38 14.82
C PRO A 150 -6.33 11.94 15.29
N LEU A 151 -5.54 11.54 16.29
CA LEU A 151 -5.64 10.23 16.93
C LEU A 151 -5.65 10.41 18.44
N GLU A 152 -6.41 9.58 19.14
CA GLU A 152 -6.45 9.64 20.60
C GLU A 152 -5.10 9.24 21.23
N HIS A 153 -4.65 10.02 22.21
CA HIS A 153 -3.47 9.73 23.03
C HIS A 153 -2.12 9.61 22.30
N ARG A 154 -1.99 10.16 21.10
CA ARG A 154 -0.72 10.22 20.34
C ARG A 154 -0.72 11.37 19.35
N GLU A 155 0.41 11.58 18.68
CA GLU A 155 0.51 12.53 17.57
C GLU A 155 -0.45 12.15 16.42
N PRO A 156 -0.97 13.15 15.68
CA PRO A 156 -1.78 12.92 14.49
C PRO A 156 -1.08 12.03 13.46
N LEU A 157 -1.89 11.33 12.67
CA LEU A 157 -1.42 10.57 11.52
C LEU A 157 -1.47 11.43 10.27
N ASP A 158 -0.32 11.60 9.63
CA ASP A 158 -0.21 12.21 8.31
C ASP A 158 -0.51 11.21 7.21
N ILE A 159 -1.51 11.52 6.38
CA ILE A 159 -1.85 10.73 5.20
C ILE A 159 -1.77 11.57 3.91
N MET A 160 -1.34 10.95 2.82
CA MET A 160 -1.35 11.58 1.50
C MET A 160 -2.74 11.43 0.88
N VAL A 161 -3.36 12.53 0.48
CA VAL A 161 -4.62 12.53 -0.28
C VAL A 161 -4.34 12.99 -1.71
N LEU A 162 -4.71 12.15 -2.66
CA LEU A 162 -4.68 12.45 -4.09
C LEU A 162 -6.09 12.71 -4.58
N ASN A 163 -6.34 13.90 -5.14
CA ASN A 163 -7.56 14.16 -5.88
C ASN A 163 -7.37 13.68 -7.30
N MET A 164 -8.23 12.77 -7.73
CA MET A 164 -8.09 12.11 -9.02
C MET A 164 -9.29 12.38 -9.93
N LEU A 165 -9.05 12.17 -11.21
CA LEU A 165 -10.00 12.20 -12.29
C LEU A 165 -9.74 10.99 -13.19
N SER A 166 -10.78 10.24 -13.52
CA SER A 166 -10.73 9.20 -14.56
C SER A 166 -11.65 9.57 -15.71
N ARG A 167 -11.21 9.33 -16.94
CA ARG A 167 -12.01 9.53 -18.15
C ARG A 167 -12.36 8.17 -18.75
N TYR A 168 -13.65 7.87 -18.83
CA TYR A 168 -14.16 6.66 -19.45
C TYR A 168 -14.95 7.00 -20.71
N GLN A 169 -14.83 6.18 -21.75
CA GLN A 169 -15.75 6.23 -22.87
C GLN A 169 -16.99 5.40 -22.55
N MET A 170 -18.14 6.05 -22.57
CA MET A 170 -19.41 5.35 -22.44
C MET A 170 -19.79 4.65 -23.77
N PRO A 171 -20.70 3.67 -23.74
CA PRO A 171 -21.19 3.00 -24.96
C PRO A 171 -21.83 3.95 -25.99
N ASP A 172 -22.26 5.14 -25.55
CA ASP A 172 -22.80 6.22 -26.39
C ASP A 172 -21.71 7.10 -27.04
N GLY A 173 -20.43 6.78 -26.82
CA GLY A 173 -19.28 7.51 -27.33
C GLY A 173 -18.95 8.81 -26.58
N GLN A 174 -19.72 9.18 -25.55
CA GLN A 174 -19.47 10.39 -24.77
C GLN A 174 -18.43 10.12 -23.68
N PRO A 175 -17.41 10.98 -23.52
CA PRO A 175 -16.48 10.87 -22.41
C PRO A 175 -17.20 11.22 -21.11
N ARG A 176 -17.04 10.39 -20.08
CA ARG A 176 -17.45 10.71 -18.71
C ARG A 176 -16.25 10.85 -17.80
N GLU A 177 -16.29 11.92 -17.03
CA GLU A 177 -15.34 12.25 -16.00
C GLU A 177 -15.85 11.75 -14.67
N VAL A 178 -15.05 10.92 -13.99
CA VAL A 178 -15.32 10.44 -12.64
C VAL A 178 -14.32 11.08 -11.71
N LEU A 179 -14.82 11.86 -10.75
CA LEU A 179 -14.01 12.47 -9.70
C LEU A 179 -13.99 11.56 -8.48
N HIS A 180 -12.78 11.23 -8.04
CA HIS A 180 -12.55 10.40 -6.88
C HIS A 180 -11.30 10.85 -6.14
N TYR A 181 -11.07 10.28 -4.97
CA TYR A 181 -9.87 10.50 -4.19
C TYR A 181 -9.17 9.19 -3.88
N TYR A 182 -7.89 9.30 -3.57
CA TYR A 182 -7.08 8.19 -3.11
C TYR A 182 -6.19 8.67 -1.96
N ALA A 183 -6.54 8.27 -0.75
CA ALA A 183 -5.81 8.55 0.47
C ALA A 183 -4.91 7.36 0.83
N TYR A 184 -3.66 7.61 1.23
CA TYR A 184 -2.75 6.53 1.63
C TYR A 184 -1.66 6.97 2.59
N TRP A 185 -1.09 6.00 3.29
CA TRP A 185 0.10 6.16 4.10
C TRP A 185 0.86 4.83 4.20
N PHE A 186 2.13 4.93 4.59
CA PHE A 186 2.99 3.78 4.84
C PHE A 186 3.19 3.60 6.34
N VAL A 187 3.15 2.35 6.79
CA VAL A 187 3.39 1.98 8.19
C VAL A 187 4.52 0.97 8.26
N GLY A 188 5.46 1.22 9.16
CA GLY A 188 6.50 0.28 9.58
C GLY A 188 6.58 0.27 11.11
N LYS A 189 7.53 -0.49 11.66
CA LYS A 189 7.72 -0.57 13.11
C LYS A 189 7.98 0.83 13.72
N GLY A 190 6.98 1.35 14.44
CA GLY A 190 7.03 2.65 15.13
C GLY A 190 7.18 3.87 14.22
N ARG A 191 6.91 3.74 12.91
CA ARG A 191 7.06 4.82 11.94
C ARG A 191 5.92 4.82 10.93
N GLU A 192 5.44 6.01 10.63
CA GLU A 192 4.36 6.26 9.67
C GLU A 192 4.80 7.40 8.76
N THR A 193 4.42 7.35 7.49
CA THR A 193 4.71 8.46 6.57
C THR A 193 3.76 8.47 5.37
N PRO A 194 3.34 9.65 4.89
CA PRO A 194 2.65 9.79 3.61
C PRO A 194 3.63 9.72 2.42
N TYR A 195 4.95 9.70 2.65
CA TYR A 195 5.97 9.85 1.62
C TYR A 195 6.79 8.57 1.37
N HIS A 196 6.68 8.05 0.15
CA HIS A 196 7.45 6.87 -0.27
C HIS A 196 8.97 7.08 -0.15
N VAL A 197 9.49 8.27 -0.45
CA VAL A 197 10.93 8.56 -0.36
C VAL A 197 11.42 8.53 1.09
N GLN A 198 10.64 9.07 2.03
CA GLN A 198 10.98 9.02 3.46
C GLN A 198 11.03 7.57 3.95
N ARG A 199 10.05 6.74 3.56
CA ARG A 199 10.09 5.29 3.79
C ARG A 199 11.40 4.68 3.25
N MET A 200 11.79 4.98 2.02
CA MET A 200 13.02 4.43 1.42
C MET A 200 14.29 4.84 2.19
N ILE A 201 14.35 6.09 2.66
CA ILE A 201 15.46 6.58 3.48
C ILE A 201 15.54 5.81 4.79
N TRP A 202 14.42 5.70 5.53
CA TRP A 202 14.38 4.94 6.78
C TRP A 202 14.77 3.48 6.61
N MET A 203 14.26 2.83 5.56
CA MET A 203 14.63 1.45 5.23
C MET A 203 16.13 1.29 4.93
N ALA A 204 16.73 2.27 4.26
CA ALA A 204 18.17 2.26 3.99
C ALA A 204 18.96 2.46 5.29
N THR A 205 18.56 3.42 6.14
CA THR A 205 19.17 3.70 7.43
C THR A 205 19.12 2.48 8.36
N ASP A 206 17.96 1.85 8.54
CA ASP A 206 17.81 0.69 9.43
C ASP A 206 18.68 -0.49 8.96
N ARG A 207 18.83 -0.67 7.65
CA ARG A 207 19.69 -1.70 7.10
C ARG A 207 21.17 -1.42 7.32
N ILE A 208 21.61 -0.18 7.08
CA ILE A 208 23.03 0.19 7.15
C ILE A 208 23.52 0.24 8.60
N PHE A 209 22.71 0.81 9.50
CA PHE A 209 23.14 1.10 10.86
C PHE A 209 22.65 0.09 11.90
N HIS A 210 21.53 -0.59 11.65
CA HIS A 210 20.93 -1.53 12.61
C HIS A 210 20.89 -2.97 12.10
N ASN A 211 21.32 -3.23 10.85
CA ASN A 211 21.30 -4.55 10.21
C ASN A 211 19.94 -5.26 10.27
N VAL A 212 18.85 -4.47 10.23
CA VAL A 212 17.46 -4.96 10.28
C VAL A 212 16.66 -4.53 9.06
N SER A 213 15.65 -5.33 8.72
CA SER A 213 14.69 -5.07 7.66
C SER A 213 13.29 -5.37 8.14
N HIS A 214 12.58 -4.35 8.60
CA HIS A 214 11.15 -4.46 8.93
C HIS A 214 10.31 -4.58 7.66
N ARG A 215 9.24 -5.37 7.73
CA ARG A 215 8.17 -5.31 6.73
C ARG A 215 7.48 -3.95 6.81
N TRP A 216 6.93 -3.51 5.69
CA TRP A 216 6.12 -2.30 5.63
C TRP A 216 4.73 -2.66 5.16
N ALA A 217 3.74 -1.96 5.69
CA ALA A 217 2.39 -1.94 5.18
C ALA A 217 2.15 -0.64 4.41
N TYR A 218 1.30 -0.74 3.41
CA TYR A 218 0.75 0.35 2.63
C TYR A 218 -0.77 0.26 2.76
N ILE A 219 -1.36 1.27 3.40
CA ILE A 219 -2.80 1.34 3.62
C ILE A 219 -3.34 2.42 2.70
N ALA A 220 -4.44 2.12 2.02
CA ALA A 220 -5.12 3.07 1.17
C ALA A 220 -6.63 3.05 1.38
N VAL A 221 -7.25 4.23 1.29
CA VAL A 221 -8.69 4.47 1.30
C VAL A 221 -9.03 5.26 0.04
N ASN A 222 -9.97 4.77 -0.76
CA ASN A 222 -10.43 5.49 -1.95
C ASN A 222 -11.96 5.53 -1.99
N GLY A 223 -12.48 6.59 -2.58
CA GLY A 223 -13.90 6.90 -2.61
C GLY A 223 -14.20 8.01 -3.60
N MET A 224 -15.48 8.29 -3.80
CA MET A 224 -15.93 9.33 -4.73
C MET A 224 -15.80 10.72 -4.09
N ARG A 225 -15.60 11.75 -4.92
CA ARG A 225 -15.68 13.15 -4.47
C ARG A 225 -16.53 13.97 -5.43
N GLN A 226 -17.05 15.08 -4.94
CA GLN A 226 -17.81 16.02 -5.76
C GLN A 226 -16.92 17.18 -6.23
N ALA A 227 -17.24 17.76 -7.38
CA ALA A 227 -16.55 18.95 -7.87
C ALA A 227 -16.82 20.14 -6.94
N GLY A 228 -15.78 20.84 -6.52
CA GLY A 228 -15.90 22.05 -5.68
C GLY A 228 -16.27 21.81 -4.21
N SER A 229 -16.40 20.56 -3.76
CA SER A 229 -16.63 20.21 -2.35
C SER A 229 -15.37 19.60 -1.73
N GLU A 230 -15.10 19.96 -0.47
CA GLU A 230 -14.05 19.38 0.37
C GLU A 230 -14.59 18.44 1.45
N GLU A 231 -15.89 18.13 1.44
CA GLU A 231 -16.54 17.24 2.43
C GLU A 231 -15.88 15.85 2.51
N TYR A 232 -15.35 15.37 1.39
CA TYR A 232 -14.62 14.11 1.33
C TYR A 232 -13.35 14.11 2.22
N LEU A 233 -12.74 15.27 2.50
CA LEU A 233 -11.59 15.35 3.41
C LEU A 233 -12.01 15.06 4.86
N GLU A 234 -13.15 15.56 5.30
CA GLU A 234 -13.70 15.25 6.61
C GLU A 234 -14.20 13.80 6.68
N GLN A 235 -14.78 13.27 5.59
CA GLN A 235 -15.10 11.84 5.50
C GLN A 235 -13.85 10.97 5.68
N ILE A 236 -12.76 11.27 4.95
CA ILE A 236 -11.48 10.56 5.10
C ILE A 236 -10.99 10.66 6.54
N LYS A 237 -10.98 11.87 7.12
CA LYS A 237 -10.48 12.12 8.47
C LYS A 237 -11.24 11.29 9.50
N ASN A 238 -12.57 11.35 9.50
CA ASN A 238 -13.41 10.61 10.44
C ASN A 238 -13.28 9.09 10.25
N PHE A 239 -13.29 8.63 9.00
CA PHE A 239 -13.14 7.19 8.71
C PHE A 239 -11.76 6.66 9.15
N VAL A 240 -10.68 7.39 8.88
CA VAL A 240 -9.32 6.97 9.25
C VAL A 240 -9.08 7.09 10.75
N HIS A 241 -9.66 8.11 11.41
CA HIS A 241 -9.67 8.26 12.87
C HIS A 241 -10.20 6.99 13.56
N ASP A 242 -11.30 6.43 13.06
CA ASP A 242 -11.93 5.25 13.65
C ASP A 242 -11.28 3.93 13.18
N LEU A 243 -10.76 3.89 11.96
CA LEU A 243 -10.16 2.68 11.37
C LEU A 243 -8.77 2.40 11.96
N TYR A 244 -7.90 3.41 11.99
CA TYR A 244 -6.47 3.18 12.21
C TYR A 244 -6.13 2.62 13.60
N PRO A 245 -6.73 3.09 14.71
CA PRO A 245 -6.48 2.56 16.04
C PRO A 245 -6.81 1.07 16.19
N GLN A 246 -7.73 0.52 15.38
CA GLN A 246 -8.09 -0.90 15.41
C GLN A 246 -7.02 -1.81 14.79
N MET A 247 -6.09 -1.24 14.02
CA MET A 247 -5.02 -1.98 13.33
C MET A 247 -3.64 -1.64 13.87
N ALA A 248 -3.44 -0.42 14.37
CA ALA A 248 -2.15 0.06 14.84
C ALA A 248 -1.67 -0.73 16.07
N ILE A 249 -0.43 -1.22 16.01
CA ILE A 249 0.22 -1.80 17.18
C ILE A 249 0.95 -0.67 17.88
N THR A 250 0.33 -0.09 18.92
CA THR A 250 1.01 0.88 19.77
C THR A 250 2.26 0.23 20.36
N PRO A 251 3.45 0.86 20.31
CA PRO A 251 4.62 0.33 20.99
C PRO A 251 4.27 0.16 22.47
N ARG A 252 4.45 -1.05 23.02
CA ARG A 252 4.55 -1.17 24.47
C ARG A 252 5.77 -0.32 24.86
N GLY A 253 5.52 0.76 25.60
CA GLY A 253 6.58 1.56 26.22
C GLY A 253 7.47 0.72 27.11
#